data_AF-A0A1I3YMQ0-F1
#
_entry.id   AF-A0A1I3YMQ0-F1
#
_cell.length_a   1.000
_cell.length_b   1.000
_cell.length_c   1.000
_cell.angle_alpha   90.00
_cell.angle_beta   90.00
_cell.angle_gamma   90.00
#
_symmetry.space_group_name_H-M   'P 1'
#
loop_
_entity.id
_entity.type
_entity.pdbx_description
1 polymer ?
#
loop_
_entity_poly.entity_id
_entity_poly.type
_entity_poly.pdbx_seq_one_letter_code
_entity_poly.pdbx_strand_id
1 'polypeptide(L)'
;MQTQTTTTFQHATGGKSAAVARSGWDRGRIRPVAFWATTFVIVFELIAGSVWNLVPIEWVEAQLRHLGYPHFFAYVLAAWQAGAAIAIIAPGLPLIKEWAYVGAFFLWSSAVASHLIVGDSLQTWGVPLVFGACAIASWALRPADRRLPATRLRRERRADAGQDGAGPPETRPRAWAVPIGLLVVLYAVSFLTLPAAEAMTHGWAVELGWIDE
;
A
#
# COMPACT_ATOMS: atom_id res chain seq x y z
N MET A 1 57.73 12.88 48.15
CA MET A 1 56.89 11.65 48.06
C MET A 1 55.55 12.05 47.46
N GLN A 2 55.05 11.26 46.51
CA GLN A 2 54.22 11.67 45.37
C GLN A 2 52.76 12.10 45.69
N THR A 3 52.32 13.17 45.04
CA THR A 3 50.92 13.60 44.90
C THR A 3 50.21 12.69 43.87
N GLN A 4 49.18 11.95 44.27
CA GLN A 4 48.35 11.19 43.34
C GLN A 4 47.20 12.05 42.81
N THR A 5 47.27 12.39 41.53
CA THR A 5 46.18 13.00 40.77
C THR A 5 45.19 11.90 40.38
N THR A 6 43.99 11.90 40.94
CA THR A 6 42.91 11.00 40.52
C THR A 6 42.29 11.53 39.24
N THR A 7 42.60 10.91 38.10
CA THR A 7 41.98 11.21 36.81
C THR A 7 40.60 10.55 36.75
N THR A 8 39.55 11.36 36.91
CA THR A 8 38.16 10.92 36.73
C THR A 8 37.89 10.59 35.27
N PHE A 9 37.79 9.31 34.91
CA PHE A 9 37.30 8.87 33.59
C PHE A 9 35.79 9.06 33.48
N GLN A 10 35.35 10.28 33.19
CA GLN A 10 34.01 10.56 32.66
C GLN A 10 34.10 10.68 31.12
N HIS A 11 34.04 9.57 30.37
CA HIS A 11 33.79 9.65 28.93
C HIS A 11 33.46 8.28 28.33
N ALA A 12 32.16 7.94 28.15
CA ALA A 12 31.71 6.93 27.16
C ALA A 12 30.18 6.75 27.07
N THR A 13 29.39 7.20 28.05
CA THR A 13 27.97 6.83 28.15
C THR A 13 27.01 7.78 27.43
N GLY A 14 27.36 9.06 27.27
CA GLY A 14 26.50 10.08 26.65
C GLY A 14 26.23 9.86 25.15
N GLY A 15 27.24 9.45 24.38
CA GLY A 15 27.13 9.29 22.91
C GLY A 15 26.25 8.11 22.48
N LYS A 16 26.33 6.97 23.20
CA LYS A 16 25.49 5.80 22.93
C LYS A 16 24.01 6.08 23.24
N SER A 17 23.71 6.82 24.31
CA SER A 17 22.33 7.13 24.69
C SER A 17 21.66 8.08 23.69
N ALA A 18 22.37 9.10 23.21
CA ALA A 18 21.86 10.03 22.20
C ALA A 18 21.66 9.35 20.83
N ALA A 19 22.57 8.47 20.39
CA ALA A 19 22.44 7.75 19.14
C ALA A 19 21.25 6.75 19.17
N VAL A 20 21.06 6.04 20.28
CA VAL A 20 19.91 5.14 20.48
C VAL A 20 18.60 5.92 20.51
N ALA A 21 18.55 7.05 21.22
CA ALA A 21 17.37 7.92 21.27
C ALA A 21 16.99 8.50 19.90
N ARG A 22 17.98 8.97 19.11
CA ARG A 22 17.77 9.44 17.73
C ARG A 22 17.29 8.32 16.81
N SER A 23 17.88 7.13 16.92
CA SER A 23 17.46 5.96 16.13
C SER A 23 16.04 5.47 16.45
N GLY A 24 15.60 5.62 17.71
CA GLY A 24 14.24 5.28 18.15
C GLY A 24 13.20 6.30 17.67
N TRP A 25 13.57 7.59 17.72
CA TRP A 25 12.73 8.70 17.28
C TRP A 25 12.48 8.69 15.76
N ASP A 26 13.53 8.47 14.97
CA ASP A 26 13.41 8.41 13.51
C ASP A 26 12.58 7.20 13.08
N ARG A 27 12.80 6.03 13.68
CA ARG A 27 12.01 4.81 13.41
C ARG A 27 10.54 4.95 13.80
N GLY A 28 10.23 5.78 14.79
CA GLY A 28 8.86 6.09 15.21
C GLY A 28 8.08 6.93 14.19
N ARG A 29 8.74 7.87 13.51
CA ARG A 29 8.10 8.74 12.48
C ARG A 29 8.15 8.17 11.06
N ILE A 30 9.21 7.43 10.73
CA ILE A 30 9.38 6.83 9.40
C ILE A 30 8.31 5.76 9.12
N ARG A 31 7.93 4.95 10.12
CA ARG A 31 6.97 3.86 9.92
C ARG A 31 5.57 4.36 9.49
N PRO A 32 4.97 5.36 10.17
CA PRO A 32 3.74 5.98 9.68
C PRO A 32 3.86 6.60 8.29
N VAL A 33 4.95 7.31 7.99
CA VAL A 33 5.16 7.94 6.68
C VAL A 33 5.28 6.89 5.58
N ALA A 34 6.11 5.87 5.77
CA ALA A 34 6.25 4.76 4.82
C ALA A 34 4.95 3.98 4.65
N PHE A 35 4.18 3.79 5.74
CA PHE A 35 2.85 3.20 5.68
C PHE A 35 1.91 4.04 4.81
N TRP A 36 1.79 5.35 5.06
CA TRP A 36 0.89 6.20 4.30
C TRP A 36 1.33 6.38 2.85
N ALA A 37 2.63 6.44 2.58
CA ALA A 37 3.17 6.48 1.23
C ALA A 37 2.83 5.19 0.45
N THR A 38 3.15 4.02 1.00
CA THR A 38 2.82 2.73 0.36
C THR A 38 1.31 2.53 0.23
N THR A 39 0.52 2.95 1.23
CA THR A 39 -0.94 2.88 1.19
C THR A 39 -1.52 3.80 0.11
N PHE A 40 -0.97 5.00 -0.05
CA PHE A 40 -1.40 5.93 -1.10
C PHE A 40 -1.14 5.35 -2.48
N VAL A 41 0.06 4.81 -2.71
CA VAL A 41 0.44 4.18 -3.99
C VAL A 41 -0.50 3.02 -4.34
N ILE A 42 -0.74 2.08 -3.42
CA ILE A 42 -1.61 0.92 -3.70
C ILE A 42 -3.07 1.33 -3.91
N VAL A 43 -3.57 2.32 -3.16
CA VAL A 43 -4.98 2.71 -3.31
C VAL A 43 -5.19 3.54 -4.57
N PHE A 44 -4.25 4.44 -4.89
CA PHE A 44 -4.26 5.13 -6.18
C PHE A 44 -4.29 4.13 -7.33
N GLU A 45 -3.43 3.12 -7.29
CA GLU A 45 -3.38 2.11 -8.34
C GLU A 45 -4.64 1.25 -8.44
N LEU A 46 -5.22 0.84 -7.30
CA LEU A 46 -6.49 0.12 -7.30
C LEU A 46 -7.63 0.97 -7.90
N ILE A 47 -7.64 2.28 -7.64
CA ILE A 47 -8.63 3.19 -8.20
C ILE A 47 -8.39 3.38 -9.70
N ALA A 48 -7.17 3.70 -10.10
CA ALA A 48 -6.81 3.87 -11.51
C ALA A 48 -7.12 2.61 -12.32
N GLY A 49 -6.69 1.45 -11.85
CA GLY A 49 -7.01 0.16 -12.45
C GLY A 49 -8.52 -0.11 -12.52
N SER A 50 -9.29 0.27 -11.49
CA SER A 50 -10.75 0.13 -11.54
C SER A 50 -11.41 0.99 -12.62
N VAL A 51 -10.89 2.22 -12.83
CA VAL A 51 -11.38 3.12 -13.87
C VAL A 51 -10.97 2.59 -15.25
N TRP A 52 -9.71 2.20 -15.43
CA TRP A 52 -9.19 1.67 -16.70
C TRP A 52 -9.82 0.35 -17.12
N ASN A 53 -10.25 -0.46 -16.16
CA ASN A 53 -10.97 -1.70 -16.45
C ASN A 53 -12.47 -1.47 -16.70
N LEU A 54 -13.03 -0.34 -16.25
CA LEU A 54 -14.44 0.01 -16.46
C LEU A 54 -14.64 0.81 -17.76
N VAL A 55 -13.72 1.73 -18.04
CA VAL A 55 -13.61 2.45 -19.30
C VAL A 55 -12.72 1.61 -20.21
N PRO A 56 -13.25 0.97 -21.26
CA PRO A 56 -12.47 0.06 -22.11
C PRO A 56 -11.43 0.84 -22.91
N ILE A 57 -10.28 1.12 -22.28
CA ILE A 57 -9.14 1.75 -22.92
C ILE A 57 -8.38 0.71 -23.75
N GLU A 58 -7.84 1.15 -24.88
CA GLU A 58 -7.14 0.27 -25.84
C GLU A 58 -6.01 -0.53 -25.16
N TRP A 59 -5.30 0.09 -24.22
CA TRP A 59 -4.25 -0.58 -23.43
C TRP A 59 -4.73 -1.82 -22.68
N VAL A 60 -5.85 -1.72 -21.97
CA VAL A 60 -6.41 -2.84 -21.19
C VAL A 60 -6.92 -3.92 -22.13
N GLU A 61 -7.54 -3.54 -23.24
CA GLU A 61 -7.98 -4.50 -24.25
C GLU A 61 -6.82 -5.21 -24.94
N ALA A 62 -5.75 -4.49 -25.28
CA ALA A 62 -4.54 -5.06 -25.87
C ALA A 62 -3.87 -6.02 -24.87
N GLN A 63 -3.74 -5.61 -23.60
CA GLN A 63 -3.16 -6.44 -22.56
C GLN A 63 -3.98 -7.71 -22.31
N LEU A 64 -5.31 -7.61 -22.20
CA LEU A 64 -6.18 -8.78 -22.03
C LEU A 64 -6.11 -9.72 -23.25
N ARG A 65 -6.08 -9.19 -24.48
CA ARG A 65 -5.92 -9.99 -25.70
C ARG A 65 -4.58 -10.71 -25.72
N HIS A 66 -3.49 -10.01 -25.40
CA HIS A 66 -2.14 -10.57 -25.32
C HIS A 66 -2.04 -11.70 -24.28
N LEU A 67 -2.67 -11.50 -23.12
CA LEU A 67 -2.74 -12.50 -22.04
C LEU A 67 -3.75 -13.64 -22.31
N GLY A 68 -4.59 -13.53 -23.34
CA GLY A 68 -5.65 -14.50 -23.65
C GLY A 68 -6.85 -14.44 -22.69
N TYR A 69 -7.04 -13.34 -21.96
CA TYR A 69 -8.17 -13.16 -21.05
C TYR A 69 -9.42 -12.65 -21.78
N PRO A 70 -10.62 -13.12 -21.39
CA PRO A 70 -11.86 -12.65 -21.98
C PRO A 70 -12.18 -11.22 -21.52
N HIS A 71 -12.80 -10.42 -22.40
CA HIS A 71 -13.06 -9.00 -22.13
C HIS A 71 -13.90 -8.74 -20.87
N PHE A 72 -14.85 -9.63 -20.53
CA PHE A 72 -15.65 -9.48 -19.30
C PHE A 72 -14.81 -9.52 -18.01
N PHE A 73 -13.60 -10.10 -18.07
CA PHE A 73 -12.69 -10.16 -16.93
C PHE A 73 -12.29 -8.75 -16.45
N ALA A 74 -12.17 -7.78 -17.36
CA ALA A 74 -11.90 -6.39 -17.00
C ALA A 74 -12.99 -5.85 -16.07
N TYR A 75 -14.27 -6.00 -16.42
CA TYR A 75 -15.37 -5.51 -15.57
C TYR A 75 -15.41 -6.17 -14.19
N VAL A 76 -15.07 -7.45 -14.12
CA VAL A 76 -14.95 -8.17 -12.85
C VAL A 76 -13.81 -7.59 -12.02
N LEU A 77 -12.62 -7.39 -12.62
CA LEU A 77 -11.48 -6.75 -11.96
C LEU A 77 -11.79 -5.33 -11.49
N ALA A 78 -12.51 -4.54 -12.29
CA ALA A 78 -12.91 -3.19 -11.95
C ALA A 78 -13.70 -3.16 -10.63
N ALA A 79 -14.69 -4.03 -10.49
CA ALA A 79 -15.50 -4.14 -9.29
C ALA A 79 -14.66 -4.55 -8.06
N TRP A 80 -13.76 -5.53 -8.22
CA TRP A 80 -12.92 -6.01 -7.12
C TRP A 80 -11.87 -4.98 -6.69
N GLN A 81 -11.23 -4.28 -7.63
CA GLN A 81 -10.26 -3.23 -7.33
C GLN A 81 -10.92 -2.04 -6.62
N ALA A 82 -12.10 -1.60 -7.08
CA ALA A 82 -12.88 -0.58 -6.40
C ALA A 82 -13.24 -1.00 -4.96
N GLY A 83 -13.71 -2.23 -4.78
CA GLY A 83 -14.01 -2.80 -3.46
C GLY A 83 -12.77 -2.85 -2.54
N ALA A 84 -11.62 -3.26 -3.07
CA ALA A 84 -10.36 -3.31 -2.33
C ALA A 84 -9.89 -1.90 -1.90
N ALA A 85 -9.95 -0.91 -2.80
CA ALA A 85 -9.62 0.48 -2.48
C ALA A 85 -10.49 1.04 -1.35
N ILE A 86 -11.81 0.82 -1.44
CA ILE A 86 -12.77 1.25 -0.41
C ILE A 86 -12.45 0.57 0.93
N ALA A 87 -12.23 -0.75 0.92
CA ALA A 87 -11.93 -1.52 2.12
C ALA A 87 -10.65 -1.07 2.82
N ILE A 88 -9.58 -0.76 2.07
CA ILE A 88 -8.29 -0.33 2.63
C ILE A 88 -8.42 1.03 3.33
N ILE A 89 -9.11 1.98 2.72
CA ILE A 89 -9.28 3.33 3.27
C ILE A 89 -10.31 3.34 4.42
N ALA A 90 -11.38 2.55 4.34
CA ALA A 90 -12.50 2.59 5.29
C ALA A 90 -12.06 2.50 6.77
N PRO A 91 -12.59 3.34 7.68
CA PRO A 91 -12.28 3.25 9.10
C PRO A 91 -13.00 2.04 9.74
N GLY A 92 -12.38 1.39 10.72
CA GLY A 92 -13.08 0.44 11.60
C GLY A 92 -13.39 -0.97 11.05
N LEU A 93 -12.92 -1.34 9.85
CA LEU A 93 -13.18 -2.65 9.23
C LEU A 93 -11.91 -3.54 9.17
N PRO A 94 -11.35 -4.01 10.30
CA PRO A 94 -10.04 -4.67 10.32
C PRO A 94 -10.04 -6.01 9.58
N LEU A 95 -11.14 -6.77 9.59
CA LEU A 95 -11.21 -8.06 8.89
C LEU A 95 -11.26 -7.86 7.37
N ILE A 96 -12.15 -6.99 6.89
CA ILE A 96 -12.31 -6.72 5.45
C ILE A 96 -11.01 -6.15 4.86
N LYS A 97 -10.25 -5.37 5.64
CA LYS A 97 -8.91 -4.92 5.26
C LYS A 97 -7.95 -6.06 4.99
N GLU A 98 -7.91 -7.08 5.85
CA GLU A 98 -7.04 -8.24 5.62
C GLU A 98 -7.39 -8.92 4.31
N TRP A 99 -8.69 -9.13 4.05
CA TRP A 99 -9.16 -9.69 2.78
C TRP A 99 -8.81 -8.82 1.58
N ALA A 100 -8.89 -7.50 1.71
CA ALA A 100 -8.50 -6.57 0.64
C ALA A 100 -7.00 -6.64 0.33
N TYR A 101 -6.13 -6.70 1.35
CA TYR A 101 -4.69 -6.88 1.14
C TYR A 101 -4.35 -8.24 0.53
N VAL A 102 -5.02 -9.31 0.97
CA VAL A 102 -4.86 -10.66 0.40
C VAL A 102 -5.32 -10.67 -1.07
N GLY A 103 -6.46 -10.05 -1.37
CA GLY A 103 -6.97 -9.90 -2.73
C GLY A 103 -6.00 -9.11 -3.63
N ALA A 104 -5.45 -7.99 -3.13
CA ALA A 104 -4.46 -7.20 -3.86
C ALA A 104 -3.17 -7.99 -4.12
N PHE A 105 -2.71 -8.80 -3.15
CA PHE A 105 -1.58 -9.70 -3.35
C PHE A 105 -1.87 -10.73 -4.46
N PHE A 106 -3.04 -11.38 -4.43
CA PHE A 106 -3.40 -12.34 -5.48
C PHE A 106 -3.54 -11.69 -6.85
N LEU A 107 -4.16 -10.52 -6.93
CA LEU A 107 -4.26 -9.73 -8.15
C LEU A 107 -2.88 -9.51 -8.78
N TRP A 108 -1.95 -8.89 -8.05
CA TRP A 108 -0.64 -8.58 -8.59
C TRP A 108 0.25 -9.80 -8.82
N SER A 109 0.18 -10.82 -7.96
CA SER A 109 0.92 -12.07 -8.17
C SER A 109 0.44 -12.83 -9.41
N SER A 110 -0.88 -12.85 -9.67
CA SER A 110 -1.45 -13.48 -10.86
C SER A 110 -1.09 -12.72 -12.13
N ALA A 111 -1.02 -11.40 -12.09
CA ALA A 111 -0.54 -10.58 -13.22
C ALA A 111 0.92 -10.92 -13.57
N VAL A 112 1.80 -10.96 -12.56
CA VAL A 112 3.21 -11.39 -12.74
C VAL A 112 3.27 -12.80 -13.34
N ALA A 113 2.53 -13.75 -12.77
CA ALA A 113 2.53 -15.13 -13.26
C ALA A 113 2.04 -15.23 -14.72
N SER A 114 1.00 -14.47 -15.09
CA SER A 114 0.44 -14.48 -16.44
C SER A 114 1.43 -13.93 -17.47
N HIS A 115 2.08 -12.81 -17.16
CA HIS A 115 3.13 -12.24 -18.02
C HIS A 115 4.35 -13.17 -18.16
N LEU A 116 4.75 -13.86 -17.08
CA LEU A 116 5.81 -14.86 -17.15
C LEU A 116 5.44 -16.07 -18.02
N ILE A 117 4.18 -16.49 -18.01
CA ILE A 117 3.69 -17.62 -18.84
C ILE A 117 3.70 -17.25 -20.33
N VAL A 118 3.32 -16.03 -20.68
CA VAL A 118 3.34 -15.53 -22.07
C VAL A 118 4.76 -15.20 -22.54
N GLY A 119 5.71 -15.05 -21.62
CA GLY A 119 7.12 -14.78 -21.93
C GLY A 119 7.46 -13.30 -22.03
N ASP A 120 6.69 -12.43 -21.39
CA ASP A 120 6.89 -10.99 -21.43
C ASP A 120 8.16 -10.55 -20.68
N SER A 121 8.67 -9.37 -21.08
CA SER A 121 9.86 -8.78 -20.49
C SER A 121 9.64 -8.28 -19.06
N LEU A 122 10.75 -8.07 -18.34
CA LEU A 122 10.75 -7.50 -16.99
C LEU A 122 10.03 -6.14 -16.90
N GLN A 123 9.97 -5.38 -18.00
CA GLN A 123 9.27 -4.10 -18.01
C GLN A 123 7.77 -4.29 -17.75
N THR A 124 7.17 -5.35 -18.29
CA THR A 124 5.73 -5.61 -18.18
C THR A 124 5.36 -6.22 -16.83
N TRP A 125 6.09 -7.23 -16.35
CA TRP A 125 5.78 -7.86 -15.05
C TRP A 125 6.44 -7.17 -13.85
N GLY A 126 7.41 -6.29 -14.06
CA GLY A 126 8.05 -5.52 -13.00
C GLY A 126 7.09 -4.54 -12.32
N VAL A 127 6.19 -3.93 -13.09
CA VAL A 127 5.17 -3.01 -12.58
C VAL A 127 4.23 -3.67 -11.55
N PRO A 128 3.51 -4.78 -11.88
CA PRO A 128 2.67 -5.46 -10.89
C PRO A 128 3.49 -6.02 -9.72
N LEU A 129 4.75 -6.41 -9.92
CA LEU A 129 5.62 -6.84 -8.82
C LEU A 129 5.89 -5.72 -7.80
N VAL A 130 6.20 -4.50 -8.27
CA VAL A 130 6.42 -3.33 -7.41
C VAL A 130 5.15 -3.03 -6.60
N PHE A 131 3.98 -3.06 -7.24
CA PHE A 131 2.72 -2.85 -6.52
C PHE A 131 2.45 -3.94 -5.49
N GLY A 132 2.71 -5.21 -5.82
CA GLY A 132 2.66 -6.32 -4.88
C GLY A 132 3.57 -6.11 -3.66
N ALA A 133 4.81 -5.68 -3.89
CA ALA A 133 5.75 -5.35 -2.82
C ALA A 133 5.26 -4.17 -1.95
N CYS A 134 4.70 -3.13 -2.56
CA CYS A 134 4.08 -2.01 -1.85
C CYS A 134 2.87 -2.46 -1.02
N ALA A 135 2.08 -3.41 -1.51
CA ALA A 135 0.96 -4.01 -0.78
C ALA A 135 1.43 -4.69 0.51
N ILE A 136 2.45 -5.54 0.38
CA ILE A 136 3.04 -6.28 1.50
C ILE A 136 3.67 -5.29 2.48
N ALA A 137 4.38 -4.28 2.00
CA ALA A 137 4.97 -3.25 2.83
C ALA A 137 3.90 -2.44 3.60
N SER A 138 2.84 -2.00 2.92
CA SER A 138 1.70 -1.31 3.54
C SER A 138 1.04 -2.19 4.60
N TRP A 139 0.80 -3.47 4.30
CA TRP A 139 0.24 -4.44 5.23
C TRP A 139 1.12 -4.63 6.48
N ALA A 140 2.44 -4.82 6.30
CA ALA A 140 3.39 -5.06 7.37
C ALA A 140 3.58 -3.81 8.27
N LEU A 141 3.58 -2.62 7.66
CA LEU A 141 3.77 -1.34 8.34
C LEU A 141 2.49 -0.84 9.04
N ARG A 142 1.33 -1.50 8.85
CA ARG A 142 0.05 -0.99 9.33
C ARG A 142 0.04 -0.75 10.85
N PRO A 143 -0.45 0.41 11.31
CA PRO A 143 -0.49 0.75 12.72
C PRO A 143 -1.47 -0.15 13.50
N ALA A 144 -1.24 -0.27 14.81
CA ALA A 144 -1.91 -1.26 15.67
C ALA A 144 -3.43 -1.02 15.79
N ASP A 145 -3.85 0.23 15.61
CA ASP A 145 -5.25 0.64 15.56
C ASP A 145 -6.03 0.00 14.39
N ARG A 146 -5.32 -0.35 13.30
CA ARG A 146 -5.89 -1.02 12.12
C ARG A 146 -5.80 -2.54 12.20
N ARG A 147 -5.37 -3.11 13.33
CA ARG A 147 -5.21 -4.56 13.54
C ARG A 147 -6.43 -5.22 14.18
N LEU A 148 -6.67 -6.49 13.87
CA LEU A 148 -7.74 -7.28 14.47
C LEU A 148 -7.60 -7.26 16.02
N PRO A 149 -8.71 -7.20 16.78
CA PRO A 149 -8.68 -7.12 18.25
C PRO A 149 -7.89 -8.26 18.90
N ALA A 150 -7.97 -9.48 18.37
CA ALA A 150 -7.23 -10.64 18.87
C ALA A 150 -5.69 -10.44 18.82
N THR A 151 -5.18 -9.70 17.84
CA THR A 151 -3.76 -9.35 17.73
C THR A 151 -3.38 -8.19 18.65
N ARG A 152 -4.32 -7.29 18.95
CA ARG A 152 -4.14 -6.23 19.97
C ARG A 152 -4.00 -6.84 21.36
N LEU A 153 -4.93 -7.70 21.76
CA LEU A 153 -4.98 -8.30 23.10
C LEU A 153 -3.68 -9.01 23.50
N ARG A 154 -2.95 -9.65 22.57
CA ARG A 154 -1.67 -10.32 22.87
C ARG A 154 -0.50 -9.33 23.10
N ARG A 155 -0.55 -8.17 22.45
CA ARG A 155 0.50 -7.12 22.55
C ARG A 155 0.20 -6.16 23.68
N GLU A 156 -1.07 -5.78 23.84
CA GLU A 156 -1.61 -4.98 24.93
C GLU A 156 -1.51 -5.74 26.25
N ARG A 157 -1.87 -7.03 26.37
CA ARG A 157 -1.59 -7.82 27.60
C ARG A 157 -0.11 -7.86 28.01
N ARG A 158 0.82 -7.66 27.08
CA ARG A 158 2.27 -7.60 27.37
C ARG A 158 2.75 -6.18 27.73
N ALA A 159 1.96 -5.15 27.43
CA ALA A 159 2.22 -3.73 27.72
C ALA A 159 1.38 -3.21 28.91
N ASP A 160 0.14 -3.66 29.02
CA ASP A 160 -0.87 -3.38 30.05
C ASP A 160 -0.64 -4.14 31.35
N ALA A 161 0.44 -4.93 31.46
CA ALA A 161 0.97 -5.32 32.77
C ALA A 161 1.44 -4.10 33.60
N GLY A 162 1.23 -2.86 33.12
CA GLY A 162 1.48 -1.62 33.85
C GLY A 162 0.49 -0.47 33.64
N GLN A 163 -0.64 -0.61 32.94
CA GLN A 163 -1.56 0.55 32.80
C GLN A 163 -3.01 0.14 32.47
N ASP A 164 -3.88 0.21 33.48
CA ASP A 164 -5.33 0.01 33.32
C ASP A 164 -6.03 1.28 32.83
N GLY A 165 -6.94 1.12 31.85
CA GLY A 165 -8.07 2.02 31.64
C GLY A 165 -8.07 2.83 30.34
N ALA A 166 -8.62 2.27 29.26
CA ALA A 166 -9.11 3.06 28.12
C ALA A 166 -10.44 2.50 27.60
N GLY A 167 -11.48 3.34 27.63
CA GLY A 167 -12.83 3.02 27.16
C GLY A 167 -12.96 2.86 25.63
N PRO A 168 -14.14 2.47 25.12
CA PRO A 168 -14.32 2.09 23.72
C PRO A 168 -14.19 3.31 22.77
N PRO A 169 -13.57 3.18 21.59
CA PRO A 169 -13.43 4.28 20.65
C PRO A 169 -14.75 4.58 19.94
N GLU A 170 -15.30 5.77 20.15
CA GLU A 170 -16.42 6.32 19.40
C GLU A 170 -16.10 6.44 17.90
N THR A 171 -16.87 5.78 17.03
CA THR A 171 -16.76 5.96 15.58
C THR A 171 -17.47 7.25 15.17
N ARG A 172 -16.74 8.36 15.19
CA ARG A 172 -17.26 9.68 14.81
C ARG A 172 -17.58 9.72 13.30
N PRO A 173 -18.74 10.24 12.85
CA PRO A 173 -19.10 10.41 11.43
C PRO A 173 -18.05 11.15 10.59
N ARG A 174 -17.27 12.02 11.23
CA ARG A 174 -16.13 12.75 10.63
C ARG A 174 -14.97 11.82 10.19
N ALA A 175 -14.90 10.60 10.72
CA ALA A 175 -13.88 9.61 10.35
C ALA A 175 -14.05 9.09 8.92
N TRP A 176 -15.26 9.20 8.34
CA TRP A 176 -15.54 8.81 6.95
C TRP A 176 -15.35 9.93 5.95
N ALA A 177 -15.43 11.19 6.38
CA ALA A 177 -15.31 12.35 5.49
C ALA A 177 -13.94 12.41 4.80
N VAL A 178 -12.86 12.13 5.53
CA VAL A 178 -11.49 12.11 4.96
C VAL A 178 -11.31 10.95 3.96
N PRO A 179 -11.66 9.69 4.29
CA PRO A 179 -11.73 8.58 3.34
C PRO A 179 -12.52 8.88 2.06
N ILE A 180 -13.74 9.40 2.21
CA ILE A 180 -14.64 9.66 1.08
C ILE A 180 -14.06 10.79 0.23
N GLY A 181 -13.61 11.89 0.85
CA GLY A 181 -12.96 12.99 0.13
C GLY A 181 -11.71 12.52 -0.63
N LEU A 182 -10.89 11.68 -0.01
CA LEU A 182 -9.72 11.09 -0.67
C LEU A 182 -10.13 10.21 -1.85
N LEU A 183 -11.12 9.32 -1.69
CA LEU A 183 -11.63 8.51 -2.79
C LEU A 183 -12.13 9.38 -3.95
N VAL A 184 -12.95 10.39 -3.66
CA VAL A 184 -13.48 11.32 -4.68
C VAL A 184 -12.34 12.02 -5.42
N VAL A 185 -11.35 12.53 -4.70
CA VAL A 185 -10.18 13.18 -5.31
C VAL A 185 -9.38 12.19 -6.17
N LEU A 186 -9.13 10.97 -5.69
CA LEU A 186 -8.36 9.97 -6.45
C LEU A 186 -9.11 9.51 -7.70
N TYR A 187 -10.42 9.32 -7.63
CA TYR A 187 -11.24 9.05 -8.81
C TYR A 187 -11.23 10.25 -9.78
N ALA A 188 -11.41 11.48 -9.29
CA ALA A 188 -11.38 12.67 -10.13
C ALA A 188 -10.02 12.85 -10.83
N VAL A 189 -8.92 12.66 -10.09
CA VAL A 189 -7.56 12.66 -10.66
C VAL A 189 -7.42 11.55 -11.69
N SER A 190 -7.84 10.33 -11.37
CA SER A 190 -7.78 9.19 -12.29
C SER A 190 -8.51 9.49 -13.61
N PHE A 191 -9.73 10.03 -13.54
CA PHE A 191 -10.51 10.42 -14.72
C PHE A 191 -9.84 11.56 -15.50
N LEU A 192 -9.30 12.56 -14.80
CA LEU A 192 -8.60 13.67 -15.45
C LEU A 192 -7.31 13.23 -16.14
N THR A 193 -6.62 12.23 -15.60
CA THR A 193 -5.40 11.67 -16.18
C THR A 193 -5.65 10.68 -17.32
N LEU A 194 -6.89 10.26 -17.56
CA LEU A 194 -7.21 9.26 -18.58
C LEU A 194 -6.64 9.60 -19.96
N PRO A 195 -6.81 10.81 -20.53
CA PRO A 195 -6.29 11.10 -21.87
C PRO A 195 -4.77 11.01 -21.97
N ALA A 196 -4.07 11.42 -20.91
CA ALA A 196 -2.61 11.33 -20.85
C ALA A 196 -2.14 9.88 -20.67
N ALA A 197 -2.85 9.10 -19.85
CA ALA A 197 -2.58 7.68 -19.65
C ALA A 197 -2.82 6.90 -20.95
N GLU A 198 -3.91 7.18 -21.66
CA GLU A 198 -4.23 6.57 -22.95
C GLU A 198 -3.15 6.88 -24.00
N ALA A 199 -2.74 8.14 -24.14
CA ALA A 199 -1.67 8.52 -25.06
C ALA A 199 -0.32 7.84 -24.75
N MET A 200 0.06 7.76 -23.46
CA MET A 200 1.29 7.06 -23.05
C MET A 200 1.21 5.56 -23.30
N THR A 201 0.09 4.93 -22.92
CA THR A 201 -0.07 3.47 -22.99
C THR A 201 -0.26 2.98 -24.42
N HIS A 202 -0.88 3.78 -25.29
CA HIS A 202 -0.90 3.52 -26.74
C HIS A 202 0.53 3.43 -27.29
N GLY A 203 1.41 4.39 -26.94
CA GLY A 203 2.82 4.33 -27.32
C GLY A 203 3.54 3.07 -26.82
N TRP A 204 3.28 2.64 -25.58
CA TRP A 204 3.83 1.39 -25.06
C TRP A 204 3.29 0.15 -25.75
N ALA A 205 2.00 0.13 -26.11
CA ALA A 205 1.40 -0.99 -26.82
C ALA A 205 1.98 -1.13 -28.24
N VAL A 206 2.26 -0.02 -28.92
CA VAL A 206 2.99 0.00 -30.20
C VAL A 206 4.43 -0.50 -30.01
N GLU A 207 5.16 -0.01 -29.00
CA GLU A 207 6.54 -0.41 -28.72
C GLU A 207 6.66 -1.91 -28.35
N LEU A 208 5.66 -2.45 -27.65
CA LEU A 208 5.55 -3.87 -27.32
C LEU A 208 5.05 -4.74 -28.48
N GLY A 209 4.62 -4.13 -29.59
CA GLY A 209 4.08 -4.84 -30.76
C GLY A 209 2.71 -5.47 -30.54
N TRP A 210 1.93 -4.95 -29.59
CA TRP A 210 0.59 -5.47 -29.27
C TRP A 210 -0.52 -4.84 -30.12
N ILE A 211 -0.26 -3.69 -30.72
CA ILE A 211 -1.13 -2.99 -31.67
C ILE A 211 -0.30 -2.49 -32.85
N ASP A 212 -0.90 -2.49 -34.03
CA ASP A 212 -0.31 -1.89 -35.24
C ASP A 212 -0.53 -0.36 -35.22
N GLU A 213 0.40 0.42 -35.80
CA GLU A 213 0.30 1.89 -35.94
C GLU A 213 -0.93 2.39 -36.70
#